data_AF-A0A1F9XPD8-F1
#
_entry.id   AF-A0A1F9XPD8-F1
#
_cell.length_a   1.000
_cell.length_b   1.000
_cell.length_c   1.000
_cell.angle_alpha   90.00
_cell.angle_beta   90.00
_cell.angle_gamma   90.00
#
_symmetry.space_group_name_H-M   'P 1'
#
loop_
_entity.id
_entity.type
_entity.pdbx_description
1 polymer ?
#
loop_
_entity_poly.entity_id
_entity_poly.type
_entity_poly.pdbx_seq_one_letter_code
_entity_poly.pdbx_strand_id
1 'polypeptide(L)'
;MDSLAKKIPEIKFSSDAEEIPWDKAVVWTIMPRVGPRVYEWLDAEHIRYVSWTNGIASILPEPDSIISNHCQCIILPSAFIWIGKNVKSA
;
A
#
# COMPACT_ATOMS: atom_id res chain seq x y z
N MET A 1 12.62 6.63 4.19
CA MET A 1 11.87 5.50 3.58
C MET A 1 12.69 4.21 3.58
N ASP A 2 14.00 4.26 3.28
CA ASP A 2 14.91 3.09 3.31
C ASP A 2 14.87 2.21 4.56
N SER A 3 14.59 2.75 5.74
CA SER A 3 14.56 1.96 6.98
C SER A 3 13.29 1.12 7.14
N LEU A 4 12.15 1.55 6.58
CA LEU A 4 10.89 0.82 6.68
C LEU A 4 10.86 -0.33 5.68
N ALA A 5 11.24 -0.09 4.42
CA ALA A 5 11.32 -1.13 3.40
C ALA A 5 12.32 -2.25 3.78
N LYS A 6 13.39 -1.92 4.52
CA LYS A 6 14.31 -2.94 5.08
C LYS A 6 13.67 -3.82 6.15
N LYS A 7 12.70 -3.29 6.90
CA LYS A 7 11.99 -4.06 7.93
C LYS A 7 10.77 -4.79 7.37
N ILE A 8 10.14 -4.21 6.37
CA ILE A 8 8.90 -4.69 5.75
C ILE A 8 9.11 -4.68 4.23
N PRO A 9 9.75 -5.72 3.67
CA PRO A 9 10.09 -5.77 2.24
C PRO A 9 8.87 -5.91 1.33
N GLU A 10 7.71 -6.23 1.90
CA GLU A 10 6.42 -6.31 1.21
C GLU A 10 5.90 -4.92 0.80
N ILE A 11 6.31 -3.86 1.50
CA ILE A 11 6.00 -2.47 1.11
C ILE A 11 7.05 -2.01 0.11
N LYS A 12 6.62 -1.85 -1.14
CA LYS A 12 7.47 -1.45 -2.26
C LYS A 12 7.25 0.03 -2.57
N PHE A 13 8.22 0.64 -3.25
CA PHE A 13 8.13 2.03 -3.65
C PHE A 13 8.89 2.29 -4.95
N SER A 14 8.42 3.27 -5.73
CA SER A 14 9.06 3.73 -6.96
C SER A 14 8.58 5.15 -7.31
N SER A 15 9.41 5.89 -8.03
CA SER A 15 9.00 7.13 -8.70
C SER A 15 8.55 6.90 -10.15
N ASP A 16 8.77 5.70 -10.69
CA ASP A 16 8.33 5.31 -12.02
C ASP A 16 6.93 4.68 -11.95
N ALA A 17 5.99 5.21 -12.74
CA ALA A 17 4.62 4.72 -12.78
C ALA A 17 4.48 3.40 -13.54
N GLU A 18 5.43 3.07 -14.41
CA GLU A 18 5.42 1.84 -15.22
C GLU A 18 5.81 0.61 -14.40
N GLU A 19 6.51 0.78 -13.27
CA GLU A 19 6.88 -0.31 -12.37
C GLU A 19 5.72 -0.78 -11.47
N ILE A 20 4.63 0.00 -11.41
CA ILE A 20 3.57 -0.21 -10.44
C ILE A 20 2.56 -1.22 -10.96
N PRO A 21 2.26 -2.28 -10.20
CA PRO A 21 1.23 -3.25 -10.56
C PRO A 21 -0.18 -2.70 -10.26
N TRP A 22 -0.61 -1.66 -10.99
CA TRP A 22 -1.85 -0.90 -10.77
C TRP A 22 -3.11 -1.75 -10.63
N ASP A 23 -3.17 -2.90 -11.30
CA ASP A 23 -4.29 -3.83 -11.27
C ASP A 23 -4.27 -4.79 -10.07
N LYS A 24 -3.12 -4.98 -9.41
CA LYS A 24 -2.87 -6.04 -8.43
C LYS A 24 -2.29 -5.51 -7.11
N ALA A 25 -2.40 -4.22 -6.84
CA ALA A 25 -1.88 -3.63 -5.61
C ALA A 25 -2.78 -2.51 -5.08
N VAL A 26 -2.61 -2.21 -3.80
CA VAL A 26 -3.04 -0.93 -3.22
C VAL A 26 -1.85 0.00 -3.28
N VAL A 27 -2.01 1.09 -4.01
CA VAL A 27 -0.99 2.10 -4.24
C VAL A 27 -1.41 3.37 -3.54
N TRP A 28 -0.50 4.01 -2.80
CA TRP A 28 -0.72 5.33 -2.24
C TRP A 28 0.49 6.20 -2.54
N THR A 29 0.27 7.51 -2.50
CA THR A 29 1.38 8.46 -2.65
C THR A 29 1.52 9.27 -1.39
N ILE A 30 2.75 9.53 -0.98
CA ILE A 30 3.02 10.61 -0.05
C ILE A 30 3.39 11.80 -0.93
N MET A 31 2.61 12.89 -0.90
CA MET A 31 2.97 14.10 -1.65
C MET A 31 4.18 14.76 -0.97
N PRO A 32 5.38 14.74 -1.57
CA PRO A 32 6.49 15.47 -0.99
C PRO A 32 6.28 16.97 -1.22
N ARG A 33 6.73 17.81 -0.28
CA ARG A 33 6.72 19.28 -0.49
C ARG A 33 7.64 19.71 -1.63
N VAL A 34 8.69 18.93 -1.90
CA VAL A 34 9.70 19.15 -2.94
C VAL A 34 10.14 17.78 -3.47
N GLY A 35 10.14 17.58 -4.79
CA GLY A 35 10.61 16.34 -5.44
C GLY A 35 9.54 15.60 -6.26
N PRO A 36 9.92 14.55 -6.99
CA PRO A 36 8.99 13.75 -7.77
C PRO A 36 8.03 12.98 -6.86
N ARG A 37 6.83 12.68 -7.38
CA ARG A 37 5.87 11.81 -6.69
C ARG A 37 6.49 10.43 -6.49
N VAL A 38 6.43 9.94 -5.27
CA VAL A 38 6.80 8.57 -4.92
C VAL A 38 5.51 7.79 -4.69
N TYR A 39 5.39 6.67 -5.38
CA TYR A 39 4.33 5.70 -5.20
C TYR A 39 4.84 4.64 -4.24
N GLU A 40 4.05 4.35 -3.22
CA GLU A 40 4.23 3.21 -2.33
C GLU A 40 3.08 2.24 -2.60
N TRP A 41 3.36 0.94 -2.53
CA TRP A 41 2.30 -0.03 -2.71
C TRP A 41 2.52 -1.31 -1.93
N LEU A 42 1.41 -2.03 -1.77
CA LEU A 42 1.37 -3.39 -1.28
C LEU A 42 0.64 -4.26 -2.30
N ASP A 43 1.28 -5.36 -2.70
CA ASP A 43 0.70 -6.32 -3.63
C ASP A 43 -0.48 -7.07 -3.00
N ALA A 44 -1.46 -7.45 -3.84
CA ALA A 44 -2.68 -8.11 -3.41
C ALA A 44 -2.43 -9.44 -2.67
N GLU A 45 -1.31 -10.10 -2.92
CA GLU A 45 -0.92 -11.33 -2.23
C GLU A 45 -0.63 -11.13 -0.73
N HIS A 46 -0.34 -9.89 -0.30
CA HIS A 46 -0.13 -9.54 1.09
C HIS A 46 -1.36 -8.90 1.74
N ILE A 47 -2.49 -8.83 1.01
CA ILE A 47 -3.71 -8.13 1.42
C ILE A 47 -4.87 -9.10 1.53
N ARG A 48 -5.38 -9.26 2.76
CA ARG A 48 -6.59 -10.06 3.01
C ARG A 48 -7.82 -9.38 2.44
N TYR A 49 -8.01 -8.11 2.77
CA TYR A 49 -9.00 -7.23 2.14
C TYR A 49 -8.69 -5.77 2.46
N VAL A 50 -9.29 -4.88 1.67
CA VAL A 50 -9.32 -3.43 1.92
C VAL A 50 -10.73 -3.01 2.32
N SER A 51 -10.83 -2.18 3.36
CA SER A 51 -12.06 -1.48 3.71
C SER A 51 -11.88 0.01 3.46
N TRP A 52 -12.87 0.63 2.81
CA TRP A 52 -12.89 2.08 2.60
C TRP A 52 -14.13 2.67 3.23
N THR A 53 -13.95 3.44 4.30
CA THR A 53 -15.05 4.13 4.98
C THR A 53 -14.69 5.59 5.20
N ASN A 54 -15.59 6.52 4.86
CA ASN A 54 -15.44 7.95 5.12
C ASN A 54 -14.10 8.57 4.65
N GLY A 55 -13.61 8.14 3.48
CA GLY A 55 -12.34 8.66 2.95
C GLY A 55 -11.08 8.02 3.55
N ILE A 56 -11.22 7.08 4.49
CA ILE A 56 -10.09 6.37 5.11
C ILE A 56 -10.04 4.96 4.51
N ALA A 57 -8.93 4.62 3.87
CA ALA A 57 -8.66 3.25 3.44
C ALA A 57 -7.89 2.50 4.53
N SER A 58 -8.36 1.31 4.85
CA SER A 58 -7.76 0.38 5.81
C SER A 58 -7.38 -0.89 5.07
N ILE A 59 -6.10 -1.25 5.12
CA ILE A 59 -5.60 -2.51 4.58
C ILE A 59 -5.48 -3.49 5.74
N LEU A 60 -6.11 -4.67 5.61
CA LEU A 60 -5.87 -5.78 6.51
C LEU A 60 -4.88 -6.74 5.86
N PRO A 61 -3.72 -7.01 6.49
CA PRO A 61 -2.72 -7.89 5.90
C PRO A 61 -3.15 -9.35 5.87
N GLU A 62 -2.64 -10.11 4.90
CA GLU A 62 -2.79 -11.58 4.91
C GLU A 62 -2.11 -12.16 6.16
N PRO A 63 -2.69 -13.17 6.83
CA PRO A 63 -2.15 -13.71 8.09
C PRO A 63 -0.70 -14.19 8.02
N ASP A 64 -0.26 -14.64 6.84
CA ASP A 64 1.07 -15.17 6.55
C ASP A 64 2.06 -14.10 6.03
N SER A 65 1.61 -12.86 5.83
CA SER A 65 2.50 -11.74 5.49
C SER A 65 3.41 -11.35 6.66
N ILE A 66 4.60 -10.83 6.34
CA ILE A 66 5.52 -10.24 7.31
C ILE A 66 4.85 -9.06 8.01
N ILE A 67 4.04 -8.27 7.30
CA ILE A 67 3.27 -7.16 7.87
C ILE A 67 2.38 -7.63 9.03
N SER A 68 1.73 -8.79 8.93
CA SER A 68 0.88 -9.34 10.02
C SER A 68 1.64 -9.58 11.32
N ASN A 69 2.97 -9.76 11.28
CA ASN A 69 3.81 -9.85 12.49
C ASN A 69 4.05 -8.49 13.16
N HIS A 70 3.78 -7.39 12.45
CA HIS A 70 4.05 -6.03 12.90
C HIS A 70 2.79 -5.22 13.20
N CYS A 71 1.69 -5.45 12.48
CA CYS A 71 0.43 -4.76 12.72
C CYS A 71 -0.78 -5.61 12.30
N GLN A 72 -1.94 -5.26 12.86
CA GLN A 72 -3.22 -5.86 12.46
C GLN A 72 -3.89 -5.14 11.30
N CYS A 73 -3.50 -3.88 11.05
CA CYS A 73 -4.09 -3.02 10.05
C CYS A 73 -3.14 -1.89 9.68
N ILE A 74 -3.14 -1.50 8.41
CA ILE A 74 -2.50 -0.28 7.90
C ILE A 74 -3.61 0.72 7.57
N ILE A 75 -3.54 1.90 8.19
CA ILE A 75 -4.42 3.02 7.86
C ILE A 75 -3.70 3.93 6.88
N LEU A 76 -4.33 4.23 5.75
CA LEU A 76 -3.78 5.11 4.72
C LEU A 76 -4.45 6.50 4.80
N PRO A 77 -3.85 7.48 5.48
CA PRO A 77 -4.30 8.87 5.46
C PRO A 77 -3.68 9.62 4.27
N SER A 78 -3.80 9.07 3.05
CA SER A 78 -3.20 9.66 1.86
C SER A 78 -4.19 10.44 1.01
N ALA A 79 -3.72 11.53 0.39
CA ALA A 79 -4.48 12.31 -0.58
C ALA A 79 -4.76 11.54 -1.88
N PHE A 80 -3.98 10.50 -2.19
CA PHE A 80 -4.20 9.64 -3.34
C PHE A 80 -4.01 8.18 -2.94
N ILE A 81 -5.06 7.40 -3.16
CA ILE A 81 -5.09 5.96 -2.93
C ILE A 81 -5.71 5.33 -4.18
N TRP A 82 -5.05 4.32 -4.72
CA TRP A 82 -5.51 3.53 -5.85
C TRP A 82 -5.62 2.07 -5.41
N ILE A 83 -6.80 1.49 -5.55
CA ILE A 83 -7.02 0.07 -5.23
C ILE A 83 -7.23 -0.65 -6.55
N GLY A 84 -6.28 -1.52 -6.90
CA GLY A 84 -6.33 -2.29 -8.15
C GLY A 84 -7.55 -3.22 -8.21
N LYS A 85 -8.06 -3.46 -9.42
CA LYS A 85 -9.27 -4.26 -9.64
C LYS A 85 -9.19 -5.70 -9.13
N ASN A 86 -7.99 -6.25 -8.95
CA ASN A 86 -7.78 -7.61 -8.43
C ASN A 86 -7.48 -7.62 -6.92
N VAL A 87 -7.60 -6.48 -6.22
CA VAL A 87 -7.51 -6.41 -4.77
C VAL A 87 -8.89 -6.72 -4.18
N LYS A 88 -8.93 -7.64 -3.23
CA LYS A 88 -10.15 -7.96 -2.48
C LYS A 88 -10.61 -6.73 -1.70
N SER A 89 -11.86 -6.31 -1.91
CA SER A 89 -12.49 -5.22 -1.16
C SER A 89 -13.74 -5.73 -0.45
N ALA A 90 -14.06 -5.10 0.69
CA ALA A 90 -15.26 -5.36 1.49
C ALA A 90 -16.25 -4.20 1.39
#